data_AF-A0A350USI3-F1
#
_entry.id   AF-A0A350USI3-F1
#
_cell.length_a   1.000
_cell.length_b   1.000
_cell.length_c   1.000
_cell.angle_alpha   90.00
_cell.angle_beta   90.00
_cell.angle_gamma   90.00
#
_symmetry.space_group_name_H-M   'P 1'
#
loop_
_entity.id
_entity.type
_entity.pdbx_description
1 polymer ?
#
loop_
_entity_poly.entity_id
_entity_poly.type
_entity_poly.pdbx_seq_one_letter_code
_entity_poly.pdbx_strand_id
1 'polypeptide(L)'
;MKVAFTTLGCRTNQHDTAEMQVLLEQEGFSIVNSSETADIYVVNTCTVTARSDYSSRLAVKKSLAINENAMVVFTGCYAQLNSDEAAQMDGLDLVLGNADKLKIADLLKTKLQNDQFLKKPGPAEISMSDIHAKRVFRTLPVTQFQGRSKAFIKVQTGCDEKCSFCTVVRARGSSASDTR
;
A
#
# COMPACT_ATOMS: atom_id res chain seq x y z
N MET A 1 -5.10 -17.88 -0.42
CA MET A 1 -4.85 -16.99 -1.58
C MET A 1 -3.46 -16.42 -1.50
N LYS A 2 -2.82 -16.25 -2.64
CA LYS A 2 -1.46 -15.73 -2.78
C LYS A 2 -1.49 -14.20 -2.93
N VAL A 3 -0.63 -13.51 -2.21
CA VAL A 3 -0.47 -12.06 -2.27
C VAL A 3 0.98 -11.70 -2.60
N ALA A 4 1.17 -10.86 -3.60
CA ALA A 4 2.46 -10.36 -4.02
C ALA A 4 2.56 -8.85 -3.75
N PHE A 5 3.70 -8.40 -3.22
CA PHE A 5 3.94 -6.99 -2.94
C PHE A 5 4.98 -6.40 -3.89
N THR A 6 4.66 -5.26 -4.51
CA THR A 6 5.64 -4.40 -5.17
C THR A 6 5.85 -3.14 -4.35
N THR A 7 7.01 -3.01 -3.72
CA THR A 7 7.32 -1.85 -2.86
C THR A 7 8.24 -0.87 -3.57
N LEU A 8 7.79 0.37 -3.72
CA LEU A 8 8.54 1.44 -4.37
C LEU A 8 8.94 2.50 -3.35
N GLY A 9 10.01 3.24 -3.62
CA GLY A 9 10.40 4.39 -2.81
C GLY A 9 11.26 4.04 -1.60
N CYS A 10 10.85 4.53 -0.43
CA CYS A 10 11.72 4.70 0.74
C CYS A 10 11.67 3.55 1.76
N ARG A 11 12.49 3.69 2.81
CA ARG A 11 12.55 2.75 3.96
C ARG A 11 11.22 2.67 4.72
N THR A 12 10.48 3.78 4.81
CA THR A 12 9.15 3.79 5.43
C THR A 12 8.17 2.94 4.63
N ASN A 13 8.19 3.01 3.29
CA ASN A 13 7.36 2.12 2.47
C ASN A 13 7.73 0.64 2.67
N GLN A 14 9.03 0.33 2.83
CA GLN A 14 9.48 -1.04 3.09
C GLN A 14 8.97 -1.57 4.44
N HIS A 15 8.97 -0.73 5.47
CA HIS A 15 8.36 -1.08 6.76
C HIS A 15 6.84 -1.23 6.66
N ASP A 16 6.15 -0.28 6.01
CA ASP A 16 4.70 -0.35 5.82
C ASP A 16 4.30 -1.63 5.08
N THR A 17 5.08 -2.05 4.08
CA THR A 17 4.86 -3.33 3.38
C THR A 17 5.03 -4.51 4.32
N ALA A 18 6.09 -4.53 5.11
CA ALA A 18 6.34 -5.64 6.02
C ALA A 18 5.22 -5.79 7.07
N GLU A 19 4.65 -4.68 7.55
CA GLU A 19 3.48 -4.71 8.45
C GLU A 19 2.24 -5.26 7.76
N MET A 20 1.97 -4.84 6.51
CA MET A 20 0.86 -5.41 5.73
C MET A 20 1.05 -6.91 5.45
N GLN A 21 2.29 -7.35 5.21
CA GLN A 21 2.60 -8.77 5.04
C GLN A 21 2.28 -9.56 6.31
N VAL A 22 2.75 -9.10 7.48
CA VAL A 22 2.46 -9.75 8.77
C VAL A 22 0.95 -9.86 9.01
N LEU A 23 0.19 -8.79 8.75
CA LEU A 23 -1.28 -8.82 8.90
C LEU A 23 -1.92 -9.86 7.98
N LEU A 24 -1.54 -9.87 6.71
CA LEU A 24 -2.13 -10.80 5.75
C LEU A 24 -1.76 -12.26 6.07
N GLU A 25 -0.53 -12.52 6.52
CA GLU A 25 -0.12 -13.86 6.96
C GLU A 25 -0.93 -14.33 8.17
N GLN A 26 -1.14 -13.45 9.17
CA GLN A 26 -1.98 -13.74 10.34
C GLN A 26 -3.43 -14.07 9.95
N GLU A 27 -3.94 -13.45 8.89
CA GLU A 27 -5.28 -13.68 8.38
C GLU A 27 -5.38 -14.85 7.38
N GLY A 28 -4.27 -15.60 7.15
CA GLY A 28 -4.24 -16.83 6.36
C GLY A 28 -3.88 -16.67 4.88
N PHE A 29 -3.41 -15.50 4.47
CA PHE A 29 -2.88 -15.28 3.12
C PHE A 29 -1.45 -15.80 3.01
N SER A 30 -1.05 -16.21 1.81
CA SER A 30 0.33 -16.66 1.51
C SER A 30 1.08 -15.58 0.76
N ILE A 31 2.15 -15.04 1.34
CA ILE A 31 2.96 -14.02 0.67
C ILE A 31 3.93 -14.67 -0.30
N VAL A 32 3.91 -14.26 -1.56
CA VAL A 32 4.79 -14.76 -2.63
C VAL A 32 5.62 -13.63 -3.25
N ASN A 33 6.66 -13.98 -4.01
CA ASN A 33 7.47 -12.95 -4.66
C ASN A 33 6.67 -12.17 -5.71
N SER A 34 7.05 -10.90 -5.92
CA SER A 34 6.37 -10.01 -6.88
C SER A 34 6.34 -10.51 -8.32
N SER A 35 7.26 -11.42 -8.70
CA SER A 35 7.36 -12.03 -10.03
C SER A 35 6.56 -13.33 -10.16
N GLU A 36 6.03 -13.86 -9.07
CA GLU A 36 5.21 -15.08 -9.09
C GLU A 36 3.75 -14.74 -9.37
N THR A 37 3.00 -15.74 -9.86
CA THR A 37 1.55 -15.64 -10.03
C THR A 37 0.88 -15.56 -8.66
N ALA A 38 0.19 -14.44 -8.41
CA ALA A 38 -0.58 -14.17 -7.21
C ALA A 38 -2.04 -13.85 -7.56
N ASP A 39 -2.94 -14.07 -6.59
CA ASP A 39 -4.35 -13.70 -6.71
C ASP A 39 -4.54 -12.20 -6.45
N ILE A 40 -3.64 -11.61 -5.65
CA ILE A 40 -3.66 -10.21 -5.23
C ILE A 40 -2.28 -9.61 -5.42
N TYR A 41 -2.20 -8.46 -6.08
CA TYR A 41 -0.98 -7.64 -6.14
C TYR A 41 -1.19 -6.35 -5.38
N VAL A 42 -0.39 -6.12 -4.33
CA VAL A 42 -0.37 -4.88 -3.58
C VAL A 42 0.82 -4.04 -4.02
N VAL A 43 0.57 -2.89 -4.62
CA VAL A 43 1.60 -1.95 -5.05
C VAL A 43 1.69 -0.80 -4.04
N ASN A 44 2.76 -0.78 -3.24
CA ASN A 44 3.04 0.29 -2.28
C ASN A 44 3.87 1.39 -2.95
N THR A 45 3.14 2.41 -3.39
CA THR A 45 3.57 3.48 -4.27
C THR A 45 4.40 4.57 -3.60
N CYS A 46 5.15 5.31 -4.43
CA CYS A 46 5.94 6.46 -4.02
C CYS A 46 5.68 7.64 -4.96
N THR A 47 5.66 8.86 -4.40
CA THR A 47 5.47 10.10 -5.17
C THR A 47 6.42 11.21 -4.70
N VAL A 48 7.66 11.12 -5.17
CA VAL A 48 8.68 12.14 -4.93
C VAL A 48 9.25 12.71 -6.23
N THR A 49 9.10 11.97 -7.33
CA THR A 49 9.56 12.37 -8.67
C THR A 49 8.59 11.83 -9.72
N ALA A 50 8.53 12.46 -10.89
CA ALA A 50 7.76 11.92 -12.02
C ALA A 50 8.17 10.47 -12.39
N ARG A 51 9.45 10.11 -12.17
CA ARG A 51 9.94 8.74 -12.36
C ARG A 51 9.37 7.77 -11.33
N SER A 52 9.17 8.17 -10.08
CA SER A 52 8.52 7.33 -9.08
C SER A 52 7.03 7.12 -9.37
N ASP A 53 6.36 8.16 -9.87
CA ASP A 53 4.95 8.07 -10.27
C ASP A 53 4.79 7.15 -11.48
N TYR A 54 5.65 7.30 -12.49
CA TYR A 54 5.70 6.39 -13.63
C TYR A 54 5.96 4.94 -13.20
N SER A 55 6.93 4.71 -12.30
CA SER A 55 7.24 3.38 -11.80
C SER A 55 6.06 2.76 -11.03
N SER A 56 5.32 3.58 -10.28
CA SER A 56 4.10 3.15 -9.56
C SER A 56 3.02 2.69 -10.54
N ARG A 57 2.75 3.48 -11.59
CA ARG A 57 1.77 3.11 -12.62
C ARG A 57 2.19 1.90 -13.45
N LEU A 58 3.48 1.80 -13.76
CA LEU A 58 4.03 0.66 -14.51
C LEU A 58 3.91 -0.65 -13.72
N ALA A 59 3.99 -0.60 -12.40
CA ALA A 59 3.86 -1.80 -11.56
C ALA A 59 2.48 -2.46 -11.70
N VAL A 60 1.40 -1.69 -11.86
CA VAL A 60 0.05 -2.23 -12.15
C VAL A 60 0.06 -3.05 -13.43
N LYS A 61 0.60 -2.49 -14.52
CA LYS A 61 0.71 -3.19 -15.81
C LYS A 61 1.55 -4.46 -15.70
N LYS A 62 2.64 -4.43 -14.93
CA LYS A 62 3.50 -5.61 -14.72
C LYS A 62 2.78 -6.71 -13.94
N SER A 63 2.03 -6.36 -12.90
CA SER A 63 1.21 -7.31 -12.14
C SER A 63 0.19 -8.01 -13.02
N LEU A 64 -0.54 -7.24 -13.84
CA LEU A 64 -1.56 -7.78 -14.74
C LEU A 64 -0.99 -8.58 -15.90
N ALA A 65 0.27 -8.32 -16.31
CA ALA A 65 0.96 -9.14 -17.28
C ALA A 65 1.31 -10.54 -16.74
N ILE A 66 1.40 -10.71 -15.42
CA ILE A 66 1.63 -12.01 -14.77
C ILE A 66 0.31 -12.75 -14.55
N ASN A 67 -0.71 -12.03 -14.08
CA ASN A 67 -2.06 -12.56 -13.91
C ASN A 67 -3.09 -11.48 -14.24
N GLU A 68 -3.71 -11.61 -15.41
CA GLU A 68 -4.71 -10.65 -15.89
C GLU A 68 -5.98 -10.62 -15.03
N ASN A 69 -6.25 -11.69 -14.26
CA ASN A 69 -7.42 -11.83 -13.40
C ASN A 69 -7.14 -11.49 -11.93
N ALA A 70 -5.92 -11.10 -11.59
CA ALA A 70 -5.60 -10.73 -10.22
C ALA A 70 -6.25 -9.40 -9.82
N MET A 71 -6.57 -9.30 -8.53
CA MET A 71 -6.94 -8.03 -7.90
C MET A 71 -5.69 -7.18 -7.71
N VAL A 72 -5.73 -5.91 -8.10
CA VAL A 72 -4.62 -4.97 -7.88
C VAL A 72 -5.03 -3.89 -6.89
N VAL A 73 -4.28 -3.80 -5.80
CA VAL A 73 -4.46 -2.80 -4.74
C VAL A 73 -3.32 -1.79 -4.80
N PHE A 74 -3.66 -0.51 -4.92
CA PHE A 74 -2.73 0.60 -4.74
C PHE A 74 -2.77 1.12 -3.32
N THR A 75 -1.60 1.32 -2.74
CA THR A 75 -1.45 2.07 -1.50
C THR A 75 -0.15 2.87 -1.53
N GLY A 76 0.15 3.67 -0.50
CA GLY A 76 1.38 4.47 -0.46
C GLY A 76 1.16 5.93 -0.81
N CYS A 77 2.26 6.66 -1.00
CA CYS A 77 2.20 8.12 -1.11
C CYS A 77 1.51 8.60 -2.39
N TYR A 78 1.70 7.92 -3.54
CA TYR A 78 1.02 8.30 -4.79
C TYR A 78 -0.48 8.03 -4.68
N ALA A 79 -0.86 6.84 -4.19
CA ALA A 79 -2.25 6.48 -3.95
C ALA A 79 -2.98 7.50 -3.04
N GLN A 80 -2.28 8.04 -2.04
CA GLN A 80 -2.84 9.06 -1.13
C GLN A 80 -3.01 10.44 -1.78
N LEU A 81 -2.03 10.90 -2.58
CA LEU A 81 -2.05 12.25 -3.15
C LEU A 81 -2.84 12.36 -4.44
N ASN A 82 -2.93 11.27 -5.20
CA ASN A 82 -3.48 11.20 -6.54
C ASN A 82 -4.59 10.14 -6.60
N SER A 83 -5.43 10.03 -5.56
CA SER A 83 -6.43 8.96 -5.45
C SER A 83 -7.42 8.91 -6.60
N ASP A 84 -7.92 10.07 -7.02
CA ASP A 84 -8.92 10.16 -8.09
C ASP A 84 -8.30 9.78 -9.44
N GLU A 85 -7.09 10.27 -9.72
CA GLU A 85 -6.32 9.89 -10.91
C GLU A 85 -5.99 8.39 -10.91
N ALA A 86 -5.54 7.87 -9.76
CA ALA A 86 -5.21 6.46 -9.58
C ALA A 86 -6.44 5.56 -9.79
N ALA A 87 -7.61 5.98 -9.30
CA ALA A 87 -8.84 5.21 -9.46
C ALA A 87 -9.31 5.10 -10.90
N GLN A 88 -8.96 6.05 -11.77
CA GLN A 88 -9.26 5.98 -13.21
C GLN A 88 -8.28 5.09 -13.99
N MET A 89 -7.28 4.50 -13.34
CA MET A 89 -6.32 3.66 -14.03
C MET A 89 -6.89 2.28 -14.37
N ASP A 90 -6.71 1.87 -15.62
CA ASP A 90 -7.14 0.56 -16.08
C ASP A 90 -6.49 -0.58 -15.28
N GLY A 91 -7.35 -1.49 -14.79
CA GLY A 91 -6.94 -2.71 -14.12
C GLY A 91 -6.57 -2.55 -12.64
N LEU A 92 -6.85 -1.39 -12.05
CA LEU A 92 -6.79 -1.19 -10.60
C LEU A 92 -8.17 -1.45 -9.97
N ASP A 93 -8.21 -2.18 -8.85
CA ASP A 93 -9.46 -2.54 -8.17
C ASP A 93 -9.69 -1.71 -6.90
N LEU A 94 -8.61 -1.33 -6.21
CA LEU A 94 -8.69 -0.63 -4.92
C LEU A 94 -7.55 0.39 -4.76
N VAL A 95 -7.89 1.60 -4.33
CA VAL A 95 -6.97 2.62 -3.81
C VAL A 95 -7.16 2.71 -2.30
N LEU A 96 -6.11 2.35 -1.55
CA LEU A 96 -6.08 2.34 -0.09
C LEU A 96 -5.15 3.42 0.46
N GLY A 97 -5.73 4.30 1.28
CA GLY A 97 -5.03 5.44 1.88
C GLY A 97 -3.93 5.03 2.87
N ASN A 98 -2.97 5.93 3.11
CA ASN A 98 -1.84 5.64 3.99
C ASN A 98 -2.26 5.43 5.45
N ALA A 99 -3.32 6.10 5.91
CA ALA A 99 -3.86 5.94 7.26
C ALA A 99 -4.52 4.57 7.48
N ASP A 100 -4.99 3.93 6.40
CA ASP A 100 -5.82 2.72 6.45
C ASP A 100 -5.08 1.45 6.03
N LYS A 101 -3.76 1.54 5.76
CA LYS A 101 -2.94 0.39 5.35
C LYS A 101 -3.08 -0.84 6.24
N LEU A 102 -3.24 -0.64 7.55
CA LEU A 102 -3.39 -1.74 8.51
C LEU A 102 -4.78 -2.40 8.47
N LYS A 103 -5.75 -1.83 7.73
CA LYS A 103 -7.06 -2.43 7.47
C LYS A 103 -7.06 -3.30 6.20
N ILE A 104 -5.93 -3.44 5.51
CA ILE A 104 -5.86 -4.17 4.23
C ILE A 104 -6.36 -5.60 4.36
N ALA A 105 -6.05 -6.29 5.47
CA ALA A 105 -6.44 -7.67 5.67
C ALA A 105 -7.97 -7.80 5.84
N ASP A 106 -8.58 -6.94 6.65
CA ASP A 106 -10.03 -6.88 6.85
C ASP A 106 -10.77 -6.53 5.55
N LEU A 107 -10.24 -5.57 4.79
CA LEU A 107 -10.80 -5.16 3.50
C LEU A 107 -10.78 -6.31 2.49
N LEU A 108 -9.65 -7.02 2.37
CA LEU A 108 -9.53 -8.16 1.47
C LEU A 108 -10.43 -9.32 1.90
N LYS A 109 -10.51 -9.62 3.21
CA LYS A 109 -11.44 -10.64 3.73
C LYS A 109 -12.91 -10.31 3.42
N THR A 110 -13.31 -9.06 3.64
CA THR A 110 -14.68 -8.60 3.38
C THR A 110 -15.02 -8.74 1.90
N LYS A 111 -14.08 -8.39 1.01
CA LYS A 111 -14.26 -8.56 -0.45
C LYS A 111 -14.36 -10.03 -0.85
N LEU A 112 -13.60 -10.91 -0.21
CA LEU A 112 -13.68 -12.35 -0.45
C LEU A 112 -15.01 -12.94 -0.02
N GLN A 113 -15.51 -12.56 1.15
CA GLN A 113 -16.80 -13.06 1.68
C GLN A 113 -17.98 -12.61 0.83
N ASN A 114 -17.90 -11.41 0.23
CA ASN A 114 -18.97 -10.83 -0.58
C ASN A 114 -18.86 -11.19 -2.08
N ASP A 115 -17.96 -12.11 -2.46
CA ASP A 115 -17.66 -12.48 -3.85
C ASP A 115 -17.33 -11.27 -4.76
N GLN A 116 -16.73 -10.22 -4.17
CA GLN A 116 -16.35 -8.99 -4.86
C GLN A 116 -14.89 -9.04 -5.34
N PHE A 117 -14.37 -10.25 -5.58
CA PHE A 117 -13.02 -10.45 -6.09
C PHE A 117 -12.92 -10.36 -7.61
N LEU A 118 -14.07 -10.44 -8.28
CA LEU A 118 -14.16 -10.27 -9.73
C LEU A 118 -13.93 -8.80 -10.09
N LYS A 119 -13.08 -8.58 -11.11
CA LYS A 119 -12.84 -7.27 -11.70
C LYS A 119 -14.16 -6.62 -12.10
N LYS A 120 -14.43 -5.45 -11.52
CA LYS A 120 -15.60 -4.64 -11.88
C LYS A 120 -15.20 -3.68 -13.01
N PRO A 121 -16.03 -3.53 -14.06
CA PRO A 121 -15.83 -2.47 -15.03
C PRO A 121 -16.07 -1.11 -14.35
N GLY A 122 -15.17 -0.16 -14.57
CA GLY A 122 -15.26 1.19 -14.01
C GLY A 122 -14.04 1.56 -13.17
N PRO A 123 -14.09 2.73 -12.50
CA PRO A 123 -12.99 3.19 -11.67
C PRO A 123 -12.81 2.31 -10.43
N ALA A 124 -11.57 2.23 -9.95
CA ALA A 124 -11.21 1.53 -8.72
C ALA A 124 -11.95 2.12 -7.52
N GLU A 125 -12.24 1.27 -6.53
CA GLU A 125 -12.80 1.73 -5.27
C GLU A 125 -11.76 2.56 -4.50
N ILE A 126 -12.16 3.71 -3.96
CA ILE A 126 -11.29 4.53 -3.10
C ILE A 126 -11.71 4.32 -1.65
N SER A 127 -10.80 3.77 -0.83
CA SER A 127 -10.97 3.60 0.61
C SER A 127 -9.89 4.36 1.36
N MET A 128 -10.22 5.59 1.79
CA MET A 128 -9.30 6.46 2.50
C MET A 128 -10.02 7.26 3.59
N SER A 129 -9.52 7.18 4.81
CA SER A 129 -9.84 8.08 5.90
C SER A 129 -9.01 9.37 5.81
N ASP A 130 -9.39 10.37 6.61
CA ASP A 130 -8.64 11.61 6.70
C ASP A 130 -7.23 11.36 7.25
N ILE A 131 -6.23 11.62 6.40
CA ILE A 131 -4.81 11.44 6.73
C ILE A 131 -4.33 12.39 7.85
N HIS A 132 -5.06 13.48 8.11
CA HIS A 132 -4.77 14.47 9.14
C HIS A 132 -5.55 14.22 10.45
N ALA A 133 -6.45 13.23 10.48
CA ALA A 133 -7.14 12.86 11.71
C ALA A 133 -6.14 12.36 12.77
N LYS A 134 -6.44 12.66 14.04
CA LYS A 134 -5.61 12.22 15.17
C LYS A 134 -5.60 10.69 15.20
N ARG A 135 -4.41 10.11 15.12
CA ARG A 135 -4.19 8.65 15.14
C ARG A 135 -3.14 8.29 16.17
N VAL A 136 -3.28 7.10 16.74
CA VAL A 136 -2.26 6.53 17.62
C VAL A 136 -1.20 5.90 16.74
N PHE A 137 0.06 6.29 16.93
CA PHE A 137 1.17 5.59 16.29
C PHE A 137 1.18 4.15 16.79
N ARG A 138 1.05 3.21 15.86
CA ARG A 138 1.17 1.78 16.14
C ARG A 138 2.02 1.16 15.05
N THR A 139 2.94 0.32 15.50
CA THR A 139 3.67 -0.60 14.64
C THR A 139 3.38 -2.01 15.05
N LEU A 140 3.26 -2.88 14.04
CA LEU A 140 3.19 -4.32 14.28
C LEU A 140 4.61 -4.88 14.41
N PRO A 141 4.82 -5.91 15.25
CA PRO A 141 6.09 -6.61 15.29
C PRO A 141 6.41 -7.23 13.92
N VAL A 142 7.37 -6.64 13.21
CA VAL A 142 7.89 -7.17 11.96
C VAL A 142 9.08 -8.07 12.27
N THR A 143 8.97 -9.35 11.92
CA THR A 143 10.02 -10.35 12.17
C THR A 143 10.96 -10.55 10.99
N GLN A 144 10.53 -10.20 9.76
CA GLN A 144 11.30 -10.40 8.55
C GLN A 144 11.06 -9.30 7.51
N PHE A 145 12.11 -8.97 6.75
CA PHE A 145 12.02 -8.18 5.53
C PHE A 145 12.42 -9.07 4.34
N GLN A 146 11.47 -9.44 3.49
CA GLN A 146 11.73 -10.37 2.39
C GLN A 146 12.90 -9.91 1.50
N GLY A 147 13.83 -10.82 1.23
CA GLY A 147 14.99 -10.59 0.37
C GLY A 147 16.06 -9.65 0.96
N ARG A 148 16.06 -9.40 2.28
CA ARG A 148 16.97 -8.44 2.91
C ARG A 148 17.64 -8.97 4.17
N SER A 149 18.88 -8.54 4.37
CA SER A 149 19.67 -8.80 5.57
C SER A 149 19.59 -7.69 6.63
N LYS A 150 18.98 -6.54 6.31
CA LYS A 150 18.84 -5.39 7.21
C LYS A 150 17.37 -5.18 7.58
N ALA A 151 17.13 -4.98 8.87
CA ALA A 151 15.83 -4.55 9.39
C ALA A 151 15.71 -3.03 9.42
N PHE A 152 14.47 -2.54 9.30
CA PHE A 152 14.12 -1.15 9.56
C PHE A 152 13.15 -1.10 10.72
N ILE A 153 13.28 -0.09 11.57
CA ILE A 153 12.36 0.17 12.67
C ILE A 153 11.69 1.51 12.37
N LYS A 154 10.37 1.50 12.21
CA LYS A 154 9.60 2.73 12.06
C LYS A 154 9.37 3.30 13.46
N VAL A 155 10.03 4.40 13.77
CA VAL A 155 9.86 5.15 15.04
C VAL A 155 8.90 6.33 14.91
N GLN A 156 8.61 6.75 13.68
CA GLN A 156 7.73 7.86 13.36
C GLN A 156 7.12 7.67 11.96
N THR A 157 5.94 8.23 11.76
CA THR A 157 5.34 8.51 10.45
C THR A 157 4.83 9.95 10.40
N GLY A 158 4.71 10.52 9.20
CA GLY A 158 4.30 11.92 9.04
C GLY A 158 5.38 12.92 9.43
N CYS A 159 5.07 14.20 9.27
CA CYS A 159 5.96 15.32 9.57
C CYS A 159 5.12 16.57 9.87
N ASP A 160 5.63 17.48 10.71
CA ASP A 160 4.98 18.77 10.99
C ASP A 160 5.70 19.95 10.30
N GLU A 161 6.82 19.67 9.63
CA GLU A 161 7.59 20.67 8.90
C GLU A 161 6.85 21.15 7.65
N LYS A 162 6.85 22.46 7.45
CA LYS A 162 6.17 23.14 6.32
C LYS A 162 7.16 23.52 5.22
N CYS A 163 8.01 22.58 4.81
CA CYS A 163 8.95 22.82 3.73
C CYS A 163 8.18 23.08 2.41
N SER A 164 8.53 24.14 1.69
CA SER A 164 7.81 24.59 0.48
C SER A 164 7.71 23.55 -0.63
N PHE A 165 8.63 22.58 -0.67
CA PHE A 165 8.71 21.55 -1.71
C PHE A 165 8.23 20.16 -1.25
N CYS A 166 8.02 19.95 0.05
CA CYS A 166 7.84 18.60 0.59
C CYS A 166 6.36 18.21 0.65
N THR A 167 6.01 17.07 0.07
CA THR A 167 4.62 16.55 0.05
C THR A 167 4.31 15.62 1.22
N VAL A 168 5.27 15.36 2.13
CA VAL A 168 5.14 14.35 3.19
C VAL A 168 3.95 14.62 4.10
N VAL A 169 3.70 15.86 4.51
CA VAL A 169 2.56 16.19 5.38
C VAL A 169 1.23 15.82 4.72
N ARG A 170 1.08 16.08 3.42
CA ARG A 170 -0.11 15.73 2.64
C ARG A 170 -0.23 14.22 2.40
N ALA A 171 0.90 13.55 2.15
CA ALA A 171 0.92 12.12 1.83
C ALA A 171 0.82 11.24 3.07
N ARG A 172 1.32 11.68 4.22
CA ARG A 172 1.46 10.85 5.41
C ARG A 172 0.84 11.46 6.65
N GLY A 173 0.39 12.72 6.64
CA GLY A 173 -0.23 13.39 7.78
C GLY A 173 0.79 14.03 8.72
N SER A 174 0.29 14.57 9.83
CA SER A 174 1.10 15.12 10.92
C SER A 174 2.01 14.07 11.55
N SER A 175 3.04 14.57 12.23
CA SER A 175 3.98 13.72 12.96
C SER A 175 3.23 12.85 13.98
N ALA A 176 3.45 11.54 13.88
CA ALA A 176 3.04 10.56 14.86
C ALA A 176 4.25 9.67 15.13
N SER A 177 4.79 9.76 16.34
CA SER A 177 5.94 8.97 16.80
C SER A 177 5.51 7.90 17.79
N ASP A 178 6.34 6.88 17.93
CA ASP A 178 6.18 5.92 19.01
C ASP A 178 6.32 6.63 20.35
N THR A 179 5.37 6.39 21.26
CA THR A 179 5.38 6.94 22.63
C THR A 179 5.65 5.85 23.67
N ARG A 180 6.12 4.68 23.23
CA ARG A 180 6.64 3.64 24.12
C ARG A 180 7.92 4.09 24.82
#